data_AF-A0A967WIM9-F1
#
_entry.id   AF-A0A967WIM9-F1
#
_cell.length_a   1.000
_cell.length_b   1.000
_cell.length_c   1.000
_cell.angle_alpha   90.00
_cell.angle_beta   90.00
_cell.angle_gamma   90.00
#
_symmetry.space_group_name_H-M   'P 1'
#
loop_
_entity.id
_entity.type
_entity.pdbx_description
1 polymer ?
#
loop_
_entity_poly.entity_id
_entity_poly.type
_entity_poly.pdbx_seq_one_letter_code
_entity_poly.pdbx_strand_id
1 'polypeptide(L)' 'MNGAVPIPERIWRLADLADSLWWSWHPPARNLFKAVSYPLWRSTRHNPVRMLQLVNPQRLERLARDPDFLSLYDR' A
#
# COMPACT_ATOMS: atom_id res chain seq x y z
N MET A 1 5.40 7.64 14.67
CA MET A 1 6.61 6.87 14.32
C MET A 1 6.99 7.22 12.90
N ASN A 2 7.92 8.16 12.70
CA ASN A 2 8.24 8.70 11.37
C ASN A 2 9.46 7.98 10.78
N GLY A 3 9.25 6.81 10.20
CA GLY A 3 10.13 6.26 9.17
C GLY A 3 9.45 6.54 7.84
N ALA A 4 9.59 7.75 7.31
CA ALA A 4 8.88 8.17 6.11
C ALA A 4 9.36 7.34 4.91
N VAL A 5 8.65 6.25 4.63
CA VAL A 5 8.74 5.59 3.33
C VAL A 5 8.37 6.67 2.31
N PRO A 6 9.25 7.01 1.35
CA PRO A 6 8.93 8.00 0.34
C PRO A 6 7.86 7.40 -0.58
N ILE A 7 6.60 7.65 -0.22
CA ILE A 7 5.43 7.28 -1.02
C ILE A 7 5.15 8.45 -1.97
N PRO A 8 4.93 8.19 -3.27
CA PRO A 8 4.57 9.23 -4.23
C PRO A 8 3.31 9.97 -3.81
N GLU A 9 3.28 11.29 -4.07
CA GLU A 9 2.17 12.16 -3.69
C GLU A 9 0.83 11.61 -4.17
N ARG A 10 0.72 11.07 -5.39
CA ARG A 10 -0.55 10.56 -5.94
C ARG A 10 -1.22 9.47 -5.07
N ILE A 11 -0.42 8.70 -4.33
CA ILE A 11 -0.87 7.56 -3.52
C ILE A 11 -0.49 7.72 -2.04
N TRP A 12 -0.24 8.95 -1.58
CA TRP A 12 0.27 9.26 -0.23
C TRP A 12 -0.58 8.66 0.89
N ARG A 13 -1.92 8.63 0.74
CA ARG A 13 -2.86 8.09 1.74
C ARG A 13 -2.74 6.58 1.96
N LEU A 14 -1.89 5.89 1.18
CA LEU A 14 -1.58 4.49 1.40
C LEU A 14 -0.87 4.27 2.75
N ALA A 15 -0.07 5.24 3.21
CA ALA A 15 0.49 5.24 4.57
C ALA A 15 -0.60 5.38 5.63
N ASP A 16 -1.49 6.38 5.50
CA ASP A 16 -2.59 6.57 6.44
C ASP A 16 -3.50 5.33 6.52
N LEU A 17 -3.78 4.73 5.37
CA LEU A 17 -4.56 3.51 5.30
C LEU A 17 -3.86 2.36 6.01
N ALA A 18 -2.53 2.26 5.93
CA ALA A 18 -1.77 1.20 6.60
C ALA A 18 -1.77 1.34 8.13
N ASP A 19 -1.80 2.58 8.64
CA ASP A 19 -1.83 2.88 10.07
C ASP A 19 -3.23 2.71 10.71
N SER A 20 -4.29 2.68 9.90
CA SER A 20 -5.67 2.52 10.38
C SER A 20 -6.06 1.05 10.53
N LEU A 21 -6.50 0.58 11.71
CA LEU A 21 -6.96 -0.81 11.87
C LEU A 21 -8.16 -1.18 10.96
N TRP A 22 -8.85 -0.17 10.41
CA TRP A 22 -10.02 -0.33 9.55
C TRP A 22 -9.77 -1.20 8.31
N TRP A 23 -8.55 -1.17 7.75
CA TRP A 23 -8.25 -2.00 6.58
C TRP A 23 -8.44 -3.50 6.85
N SER A 24 -8.29 -3.94 8.10
CA SER A 24 -8.29 -5.37 8.45
C SER A 24 -9.65 -6.02 8.24
N TRP A 25 -10.73 -5.27 8.45
CA TRP A 25 -12.11 -5.70 8.22
C TRP A 25 -12.72 -5.18 6.92
N HIS A 26 -11.97 -4.43 6.10
CA HIS A 26 -12.44 -3.92 4.80
C HIS A 26 -11.79 -4.68 3.63
N PRO A 27 -12.48 -5.66 3.00
CA PRO A 27 -11.89 -6.48 1.95
C PRO A 27 -11.29 -5.70 0.76
N PRO A 28 -11.90 -4.60 0.27
CA PRO A 28 -11.28 -3.77 -0.76
C PRO A 28 -9.91 -3.19 -0.35
N ALA A 29 -9.77 -2.73 0.90
CA ALA A 29 -8.51 -2.18 1.39
C ALA A 29 -7.40 -3.26 1.45
N ARG A 30 -7.75 -4.48 1.86
CA ARG A 30 -6.83 -5.63 1.78
C ARG A 30 -6.40 -5.94 0.36
N ASN A 31 -7.30 -5.84 -0.62
CA ASN A 31 -6.96 -6.09 -2.02
C ASN A 31 -6.01 -5.02 -2.56
N LEU A 32 -6.13 -3.79 -2.07
CA LEU A 32 -5.22 -2.69 -2.38
C LEU A 32 -3.79 -3.03 -1.94
N PHE A 33 -3.59 -3.50 -0.70
CA PHE A 33 -2.26 -3.95 -0.23
C PHE A 33 -1.74 -5.17 -1.01
N LYS A 34 -2.60 -6.12 -1.39
CA LYS A 34 -2.18 -7.23 -2.26
C LYS A 34 -1.70 -6.76 -3.63
N ALA A 35 -2.39 -5.77 -4.23
CA ALA A 35 -2.03 -5.19 -5.52
C ALA A 35 -0.68 -4.47 -5.46
N VAL A 36 -0.38 -3.81 -4.33
CA VAL A 36 0.94 -3.21 -4.10
C VAL A 36 2.04 -4.25 -4.24
N SER A 37 1.94 -5.40 -3.56
CA SER A 37 2.84 -6.54 -3.75
C SER A 37 2.38 -7.75 -2.94
N TYR A 38 1.80 -8.74 -3.61
CA TYR A 38 1.35 -9.97 -2.98
C TYR A 38 2.45 -10.77 -2.24
N PRO A 39 3.70 -10.88 -2.75
CA PRO A 39 4.76 -11.58 -2.02
C PRO A 39 5.08 -10.91 -0.68
N LEU A 40 5.28 -9.59 -0.68
CA LEU A 40 5.51 -8.82 0.56
C LEU A 40 4.31 -8.85 1.50
N TRP A 41 3.10 -8.81 0.97
CA TRP A 41 1.88 -8.94 1.76
C TRP A 41 1.88 -10.25 2.56
N ARG A 42 2.23 -11.37 1.92
CA ARG A 42 2.35 -12.66 2.60
C ARG A 42 3.55 -12.74 3.55
N SER A 43 4.73 -12.30 3.12
CA SER A 43 5.96 -12.43 3.91
C SER A 43 5.97 -11.57 5.18
N THR A 44 5.24 -10.46 5.17
CA THR A 44 5.04 -9.59 6.33
C THR A 44 3.89 -10.01 7.23
N ARG A 45 3.29 -11.19 6.99
CA ARG A 45 2.10 -11.68 7.70
C ARG A 45 0.95 -10.67 7.66
N HIS A 46 0.72 -10.07 6.48
CA HIS A 46 -0.35 -9.11 6.26
C HIS A 46 -0.21 -7.82 7.08
N ASN A 47 1.03 -7.39 7.38
CA ASN A 47 1.30 -6.12 8.03
C ASN A 47 1.60 -5.05 6.96
N PRO A 48 0.65 -4.14 6.65
CA PRO A 48 0.83 -3.17 5.57
C PRO A 48 1.92 -2.14 5.88
N VAL A 49 2.08 -1.73 7.14
CA VAL A 49 3.14 -0.79 7.55
C VAL A 49 4.53 -1.36 7.23
N ARG A 50 4.79 -2.60 7.68
CA ARG A 50 6.06 -3.28 7.40
C ARG A 50 6.24 -3.57 5.91
N MET A 51 5.15 -3.88 5.21
CA MET A 51 5.18 -4.10 3.77
C MET A 51 5.59 -2.85 3.00
N LEU A 52 5.04 -1.67 3.34
CA LEU A 52 5.40 -0.41 2.69
C LEU A 52 6.86 -0.03 2.96
N GLN A 53 7.41 -0.39 4.11
CA GLN A 53 8.84 -0.21 4.41
C GLN A 53 9.77 -1.11 3.58
N LEU A 54 9.27 -2.25 3.08
CA LEU A 54 10.05 -3.22 2.32
C LEU A 54 9.83 -3.13 0.80
N VAL A 55 8.75 -2.47 0.37
CA VAL A 55 8.47 -2.36 -1.06
C VAL A 55 9.50 -1.47 -1.71
N ASN A 56 9.93 -1.86 -2.91
CA ASN A 56 10.84 -1.03 -3.69
C ASN A 56 10.15 0.32 -4.03
N PRO A 57 10.77 1.49 -3.74
CA PRO A 57 10.24 2.80 -4.10
C PRO A 57 9.87 2.95 -5.59
N GLN A 58 10.65 2.37 -6.51
CA GLN A 58 10.33 2.39 -7.95
C GLN A 58 9.02 1.66 -8.26
N ARG A 59 8.63 0.67 -7.44
CA ARG A 59 7.32 0.02 -7.59
C ARG A 59 6.18 0.93 -7.15
N LEU A 60 6.36 1.71 -6.07
CA LEU A 60 5.37 2.71 -5.68
C LEU A 60 5.21 3.80 -6.74
N GLU A 61 6.31 4.29 -7.31
CA GLU A 61 6.29 5.23 -8.45
C GLU A 61 5.53 4.69 -9.65
N ARG A 62 5.71 3.41 -9.98
CA ARG A 62 4.95 2.76 -11.05
C ARG A 62 3.46 2.68 -10.73
N LEU A 63 3.10 2.26 -9.52
CA LEU A 63 1.71 2.15 -9.08
C LEU A 63 1.01 3.52 -9.06
N ALA A 64 1.74 4.58 -8.71
CA ALA A 64 1.24 5.95 -8.76
C ALA A 64 0.87 6.44 -10.16
N ARG A 65 1.28 5.73 -11.22
CA ARG A 65 1.00 6.03 -12.63
C ARG A 65 0.21 4.92 -13.33
N ASP A 66 -0.16 3.87 -12.59
CA ASP A 66 -0.85 2.69 -13.12
C ASP A 66 -2.37 2.90 -13.04
N PRO A 67 -3.08 3.05 -14.18
CA PRO A 67 -4.52 3.32 -14.18
C PRO A 67 -5.35 2.24 -13.50
N ASP A 68 -4.93 0.97 -13.58
CA ASP A 68 -5.66 -0.14 -12.96
C ASP A 68 -5.53 -0.09 -11.44
N PHE A 69 -4.33 0.23 -10.94
CA PHE A 69 -4.10 0.43 -9.52
C PHE A 69 -4.84 1.68 -9.00
N LEU A 70 -4.77 2.80 -9.72
CA LEU A 70 -5.45 4.03 -9.33
C LEU A 70 -6.98 3.84 -9.29
N SER A 71 -7.53 3.10 -10.26
CA SER A 71 -8.96 2.74 -10.28
C SER A 71 -9.40 1.87 -9.10
N LEU A 72 -8.48 1.13 -8.47
CA LEU A 72 -8.72 0.41 -7.22
C LEU A 72 -8.53 1.32 -6.00
N TYR A 73 -7.57 2.24 -6.07
CA TYR A 73 -7.19 3.13 -4.98
C TYR A 73 -8.19 4.27 -4.74
N ASP A 74 -8.79 4.80 -5.79
CA ASP A 74 -9.71 5.95 -5.73
C ASP A 74 -11.16 5.57 -5.36
N ARG A 75 -11.41 4.32 -4.98
CA ARG A 75 -12.73 3.81 -4.60
C ARG A 75 -13.10 4.07 -3.15
#